data_AF-A0A4R5VK00-F1
#
_entry.id   AF-A0A4R5VK00-F1
#
_cell.length_a   1.000
_cell.length_b   1.000
_cell.length_c   1.000
_cell.angle_alpha   90.00
_cell.angle_beta   90.00
_cell.angle_gamma   90.00
#
_symmetry.space_group_name_H-M   'P 1'
#
loop_
_entity.id
_entity.type
_entity.pdbx_description
1 polymer ?
#
loop_
_entity_poly.entity_id
_entity_poly.type
_entity_poly.pdbx_seq_one_letter_code
_entity_poly.pdbx_strand_id
1 'polypeptide(L)'
;MVKLDRVYPIQKDNPVFIVENSGVFSSIVDELEDYSISIICTHGQFKLAAVQIIKLLVKENCTVYYSGDFDPEGLLMAYSLKQRYPNNIHYWRYSVEDYIKTLSNIELSPDRLRKLDNIKDVELEATIQQIREIKKVAYQERQIIELVKDVANVRKA
;
A
#
# COMPACT_ATOMS: atom_id res chain seq x y z
N MET A 1 -29.53 9.74 10.11
CA MET A 1 -28.31 9.31 9.40
C MET A 1 -27.48 8.50 10.37
N VAL A 2 -27.22 7.22 10.11
CA VAL A 2 -26.41 6.38 11.00
C VAL A 2 -24.96 6.86 10.91
N LYS A 3 -24.34 7.15 12.05
CA LYS A 3 -22.94 7.58 12.10
C LYS A 3 -22.05 6.33 12.13
N LEU A 4 -21.05 6.27 11.27
CA LEU A 4 -20.04 5.24 11.33
C LEU A 4 -19.04 5.60 12.44
N ASP A 5 -19.12 4.90 13.57
CA ASP A 5 -18.33 5.24 14.77
C ASP A 5 -17.12 4.32 15.00
N ARG A 6 -17.14 3.11 14.42
CA ARG A 6 -16.08 2.09 14.58
C ARG A 6 -15.93 1.26 13.31
N VAL A 7 -14.70 0.88 13.00
CA VAL A 7 -14.34 -0.07 11.93
C VAL A 7 -13.24 -0.96 12.49
N TYR A 8 -13.35 -2.26 12.30
CA TYR A 8 -12.39 -3.26 12.78
C TYR A 8 -12.29 -4.41 11.76
N PRO A 9 -11.16 -5.15 11.73
CA PRO A 9 -10.99 -6.29 10.86
C PRO A 9 -12.00 -7.40 11.18
N ILE A 10 -12.31 -8.21 10.17
CA ILE A 10 -13.25 -9.35 10.29
C ILE A 10 -12.82 -10.37 11.35
N GLN A 11 -11.51 -10.51 11.56
CA GLN A 11 -10.92 -11.31 12.62
C GLN A 11 -10.09 -10.40 13.52
N LYS A 12 -10.30 -10.55 14.83
CA LYS A 12 -9.57 -9.79 15.83
C LYS A 12 -8.07 -10.04 15.70
N ASP A 13 -7.28 -8.99 15.90
CA ASP A 13 -5.81 -8.99 15.86
C ASP A 13 -5.18 -9.28 14.48
N ASN A 14 -5.99 -9.57 13.46
CA ASN A 14 -5.50 -9.64 12.08
C ASN A 14 -5.31 -8.25 11.48
N PRO A 15 -4.30 -8.08 10.61
CA PRO A 15 -4.07 -6.82 9.94
C PRO A 15 -5.14 -6.50 8.89
N VAL A 16 -5.23 -5.22 8.55
CA VAL A 16 -6.00 -4.75 7.40
C VAL A 16 -5.04 -4.43 6.25
N PHE A 17 -5.33 -4.94 5.07
CA PHE A 17 -4.54 -4.67 3.87
C PHE A 17 -5.18 -3.51 3.09
N ILE A 18 -4.36 -2.64 2.54
CA ILE A 18 -4.79 -1.54 1.68
C ILE A 18 -3.98 -1.61 0.40
N VAL A 19 -4.68 -1.63 -0.73
CA VAL A 19 -4.10 -1.52 -2.06
C VAL A 19 -4.62 -0.28 -2.77
N GLU A 20 -3.77 0.34 -3.56
CA GLU A 20 -4.15 1.53 -4.33
C GLU A 20 -5.01 1.17 -5.55
N ASN A 21 -4.62 0.11 -6.26
CA ASN A 21 -5.17 -0.26 -7.55
C ASN A 21 -6.40 -1.18 -7.43
N SER A 22 -7.47 -0.88 -8.18
CA SER A 22 -8.70 -1.69 -8.16
C SER A 22 -8.59 -3.03 -8.85
N GLY A 23 -7.73 -3.16 -9.86
CA GLY A 23 -7.43 -4.45 -10.51
C GLY A 23 -6.71 -5.37 -9.54
N VAL A 24 -5.68 -4.86 -8.83
CA VAL A 24 -4.98 -5.60 -7.78
C VAL A 24 -5.93 -6.04 -6.67
N PHE A 25 -6.83 -5.15 -6.24
CA PHE A 25 -7.86 -5.50 -5.25
C PHE A 25 -8.72 -6.67 -5.71
N SER A 26 -9.26 -6.61 -6.94
CA SER A 26 -10.09 -7.69 -7.49
C SER A 26 -9.32 -8.99 -7.52
N SER A 27 -8.11 -8.99 -8.07
CA SER A 27 -7.29 -10.20 -8.15
C SER A 27 -7.01 -10.83 -6.78
N ILE A 28 -6.74 -10.02 -5.75
CA ILE A 28 -6.52 -10.55 -4.40
C ILE A 28 -7.80 -11.17 -3.83
N VAL A 29 -8.94 -10.52 -4.01
CA VAL A 29 -10.24 -11.03 -3.51
C VAL A 29 -10.64 -12.32 -4.24
N ASP A 30 -10.45 -12.37 -5.57
CA ASP A 30 -10.79 -13.53 -6.39
C ASP A 30 -9.92 -14.74 -6.04
N GLU A 31 -8.60 -14.56 -5.92
CA GLU A 31 -7.67 -15.65 -5.55
C GLU A 31 -7.83 -16.15 -4.11
N LEU A 32 -8.44 -15.33 -3.24
CA LEU A 32 -8.61 -15.62 -1.81
C LEU A 32 -10.09 -15.66 -1.40
N GLU A 33 -10.98 -16.06 -2.31
CA GLU A 33 -12.44 -16.07 -2.08
C GLU A 33 -12.86 -16.91 -0.85
N ASP A 34 -12.13 -18.00 -0.57
CA ASP A 34 -12.35 -18.87 0.58
C ASP A 34 -11.71 -18.37 1.89
N TYR A 35 -10.99 -17.25 1.84
CA TYR A 35 -10.33 -16.65 2.98
C TYR A 35 -11.10 -15.42 3.47
N SER A 36 -11.37 -15.34 4.77
CA SER A 36 -12.04 -14.16 5.33
C SER A 36 -11.10 -12.96 5.48
N ILE A 37 -10.62 -12.33 4.41
CA ILE A 37 -9.63 -11.25 4.47
C ILE A 37 -10.24 -9.88 4.82
N SER A 38 -9.44 -8.96 5.38
CA SER A 38 -9.82 -7.55 5.57
C SER A 38 -8.95 -6.68 4.67
N ILE A 39 -9.52 -6.27 3.52
CA ILE A 39 -8.81 -5.52 2.49
C ILE A 39 -9.63 -4.31 2.02
N ILE A 40 -8.97 -3.21 1.73
CA ILE A 40 -9.56 -1.96 1.23
C ILE A 40 -8.84 -1.55 -0.06
N CYS A 41 -9.57 -1.05 -1.04
CA CYS A 41 -9.03 -0.36 -2.21
C CYS A 41 -9.24 1.15 -2.09
N THR A 42 -8.21 1.96 -2.32
CA THR A 42 -8.36 3.44 -2.33
C THR A 42 -8.72 3.99 -3.70
N HIS A 43 -8.41 3.26 -4.77
CA HIS A 43 -8.57 3.66 -6.17
C HIS A 43 -7.83 4.98 -6.46
N GLY A 44 -6.51 4.95 -6.26
CA GLY A 44 -5.64 6.12 -6.32
C GLY A 44 -5.72 6.98 -5.05
N GLN A 45 -5.60 8.31 -5.22
CA GLN A 45 -5.56 9.29 -4.14
C GLN A 45 -6.66 9.10 -3.09
N PHE A 46 -6.30 9.27 -1.81
CA PHE A 46 -7.22 9.06 -0.70
C PHE A 46 -8.41 10.03 -0.73
N LYS A 47 -9.59 9.49 -1.00
CA LYS A 47 -10.87 10.20 -0.80
C LYS A 47 -11.17 10.32 0.70
N LEU A 48 -12.03 11.30 1.05
CA LEU A 48 -12.43 11.52 2.45
C LEU A 48 -12.94 10.25 3.13
N ALA A 49 -13.69 9.41 2.43
CA ALA A 49 -14.20 8.14 2.96
C ALA A 49 -13.05 7.19 3.36
N ALA A 50 -12.05 6.99 2.51
CA ALA A 50 -10.89 6.15 2.81
C ALA A 50 -10.12 6.70 4.01
N VAL A 51 -9.91 8.02 4.08
CA VAL A 51 -9.26 8.66 5.22
C VAL A 51 -10.03 8.43 6.53
N GLN A 52 -11.37 8.52 6.50
CA GLN A 52 -12.19 8.25 7.69
C GLN A 52 -12.12 6.79 8.11
N ILE A 53 -12.18 5.84 7.17
CA ILE A 53 -12.07 4.40 7.48
C ILE A 53 -10.72 4.09 8.12
N ILE A 54 -9.61 4.57 7.52
CA ILE A 54 -8.27 4.37 8.05
C ILE A 54 -8.15 4.97 9.46
N LYS A 55 -8.67 6.18 9.67
CA LYS A 55 -8.68 6.82 10.99
C LYS A 55 -9.42 5.95 12.03
N LEU A 56 -10.55 5.36 11.65
CA LEU A 56 -11.32 4.49 12.55
C LEU A 56 -10.58 3.18 12.84
N LEU A 57 -9.92 2.57 11.86
CA LEU A 57 -9.07 1.39 12.07
C LEU A 57 -7.91 1.68 13.04
N VAL A 58 -7.21 2.80 12.84
CA VAL A 58 -6.12 3.22 13.73
C VAL A 58 -6.62 3.50 15.15
N LYS A 59 -7.83 4.07 15.29
CA LYS A 59 -8.45 4.28 16.62
C LYS A 59 -8.72 2.97 17.36
N GLU A 60 -9.00 1.89 16.62
CA GLU A 60 -9.13 0.53 17.17
C GLU A 60 -7.76 -0.19 17.26
N ASN A 61 -6.64 0.54 17.16
CA ASN A 61 -5.28 0.04 17.23
C ASN A 61 -4.95 -1.08 16.23
N CYS A 62 -5.58 -1.05 15.04
CA CYS A 62 -5.33 -2.04 14.02
C CYS A 62 -3.95 -1.84 13.36
N THR A 63 -3.30 -2.94 13.01
CA THR A 63 -2.14 -2.95 12.10
C THR A 63 -2.66 -2.88 10.66
N VAL A 64 -2.07 -1.99 9.86
CA VAL A 64 -2.49 -1.73 8.48
C VAL A 64 -1.28 -1.80 7.55
N TYR A 65 -1.37 -2.64 6.52
CA TYR A 65 -0.35 -2.78 5.49
C TYR A 65 -0.80 -2.05 4.22
N TYR A 66 -0.02 -1.08 3.74
CA TYR A 66 -0.32 -0.31 2.53
C TYR A 66 0.63 -0.68 1.39
N SER A 67 0.07 -1.06 0.24
CA SER A 67 0.79 -1.30 -1.01
C SER A 67 0.27 -0.37 -2.11
N GLY A 68 1.17 0.16 -2.94
CA GLY A 68 0.86 1.06 -4.06
C GLY A 68 1.93 0.98 -5.14
N ASP A 69 1.85 1.86 -6.14
CA ASP A 69 2.80 1.90 -7.26
C ASP A 69 4.17 2.43 -6.86
N PHE A 70 5.21 1.98 -7.57
CA PHE A 70 6.56 2.52 -7.46
C PHE A 70 6.74 3.67 -8.45
N ASP A 71 6.04 4.75 -8.15
CA ASP A 71 6.23 6.03 -8.77
C ASP A 71 6.18 7.15 -7.71
N PRO A 72 6.58 8.38 -8.06
CA PRO A 72 6.66 9.43 -7.06
C PRO A 72 5.33 9.75 -6.37
N GLU A 73 4.20 9.61 -7.06
CA GLU A 73 2.87 9.82 -6.50
C GLU A 73 2.47 8.71 -5.52
N GLY A 74 2.67 7.44 -5.90
CA GLY A 74 2.41 6.27 -5.07
C GLY A 74 3.27 6.24 -3.81
N LEU A 75 4.57 6.49 -3.94
CA LEU A 75 5.47 6.60 -2.78
C LEU A 75 5.08 7.77 -1.86
N LEU A 76 4.67 8.92 -2.40
CA LEU A 76 4.21 10.05 -1.58
C LEU A 76 2.92 9.72 -0.82
N MET A 77 2.01 8.96 -1.43
CA MET A 77 0.80 8.50 -0.74
C MET A 77 1.13 7.55 0.41
N ALA A 78 1.98 6.55 0.16
CA ALA A 78 2.44 5.62 1.18
C ALA A 78 3.12 6.36 2.34
N TYR A 79 4.05 7.25 2.01
CA TYR A 79 4.79 8.07 2.96
C TYR A 79 3.87 8.96 3.80
N SER A 80 2.96 9.70 3.15
CA SER A 80 2.01 10.58 3.84
C SER A 80 1.15 9.81 4.84
N LEU A 81 0.73 8.59 4.48
CA LEU A 81 -0.05 7.73 5.35
C LEU A 81 0.76 7.24 6.55
N LYS A 82 2.00 6.77 6.32
CA LYS A 82 2.93 6.31 7.36
C LYS A 82 3.26 7.43 8.35
N GLN A 83 3.57 8.63 7.87
CA GLN A 83 3.87 9.78 8.72
C GLN A 83 2.71 10.18 9.62
N ARG A 84 1.47 10.03 9.14
CA ARG A 84 0.27 10.35 9.92
C ARG A 84 0.01 9.34 11.05
N TYR A 85 0.38 8.08 10.85
CA TYR A 85 0.07 6.97 11.74
C TYR A 85 1.26 5.99 11.85
N PRO A 86 2.40 6.41 12.40
CA PRO A 86 3.68 5.69 12.29
C PRO A 86 3.69 4.31 12.96
N ASN A 87 2.85 4.12 13.99
CA ASN A 87 2.75 2.87 14.75
C ASN A 87 1.79 1.84 14.16
N ASN A 88 0.91 2.26 13.24
CA ASN A 88 -0.18 1.42 12.74
C ASN A 88 -0.04 1.11 11.26
N ILE A 89 0.52 2.03 10.48
CA ILE A 89 0.69 1.87 9.05
C ILE A 89 2.09 1.30 8.79
N HIS A 90 2.16 0.30 7.93
CA HIS A 90 3.40 -0.33 7.49
C HIS A 90 3.45 -0.40 5.97
N TYR A 91 4.63 -0.15 5.41
CA TYR A 91 4.86 -0.35 3.99
C TYR A 91 4.75 -1.84 3.66
N TRP A 92 4.02 -2.16 2.59
CA TRP A 92 3.83 -3.51 2.12
C TRP A 92 4.42 -3.68 0.73
N ARG A 93 5.48 -4.48 0.66
CA ARG A 93 6.25 -4.77 -0.57
C ARG A 93 6.83 -3.51 -1.23
N TYR A 94 7.55 -2.72 -0.45
CA TYR A 94 8.27 -1.50 -0.88
C TYR A 94 9.80 -1.67 -0.96
N SER A 95 10.30 -2.92 -0.98
CA SER A 95 11.75 -3.17 -1.05
C SER A 95 12.33 -2.83 -2.43
N VAL A 96 13.66 -2.73 -2.50
CA VAL A 96 14.39 -2.57 -3.76
C VAL A 96 14.13 -3.78 -4.68
N GLU A 97 14.05 -4.98 -4.12
CA GLU A 97 13.76 -6.21 -4.84
C GLU A 97 12.35 -6.18 -5.44
N ASP A 98 11.36 -5.69 -4.68
CA ASP A 98 9.98 -5.53 -5.16
C ASP A 98 9.91 -4.52 -6.32
N TYR A 99 10.64 -3.40 -6.21
CA TYR A 99 10.78 -2.42 -7.28
C TYR A 99 11.33 -3.05 -8.57
N ILE A 100 12.49 -3.69 -8.47
CA ILE A 100 13.19 -4.28 -9.62
C ILE A 100 12.33 -5.33 -10.33
N LYS A 101 11.64 -6.18 -9.58
CA LYS A 101 10.77 -7.24 -10.13
C LYS A 101 9.55 -6.67 -10.88
N THR A 102 9.15 -5.43 -10.59
CA THR A 102 7.92 -4.84 -11.12
C THR A 102 8.14 -3.70 -12.10
N LEU A 103 9.39 -3.50 -12.53
CA LEU A 103 9.79 -2.47 -13.49
C LEU A 103 8.98 -2.51 -14.78
N SER A 104 8.36 -1.40 -15.13
CA SER A 104 7.77 -1.18 -16.44
C SER A 104 8.82 -0.68 -17.44
N ASN A 105 8.38 -0.46 -18.69
CA ASN A 105 9.19 0.23 -19.71
C ASN A 105 8.94 1.74 -19.72
N ILE A 106 8.15 2.29 -18.80
CA ILE A 106 7.81 3.72 -18.76
C ILE A 106 8.88 4.47 -17.96
N GLU A 107 9.45 5.50 -18.59
CA GLU A 107 10.43 6.38 -17.97
C GLU A 107 9.76 7.48 -17.12
N LEU A 108 10.43 7.84 -16.03
CA LEU A 108 10.06 8.95 -15.17
C LEU A 108 10.71 10.23 -15.68
N SER A 109 9.89 11.27 -15.88
CA SER A 109 10.42 12.58 -16.22
C SER A 109 11.22 13.18 -15.05
N PRO A 110 12.18 14.08 -15.30
CA PRO A 110 12.92 14.76 -14.25
C PRO A 110 12.04 15.47 -13.22
N ASP A 111 10.94 16.09 -13.66
CA ASP A 111 9.99 16.76 -12.77
C ASP A 111 9.22 15.80 -11.86
N ARG A 112 8.90 14.58 -12.35
CA ARG A 112 8.34 13.53 -11.49
C ARG A 112 9.36 13.06 -10.47
N LEU A 113 10.61 12.82 -10.87
CA LEU A 113 11.67 12.39 -9.95
C LEU A 113 11.92 13.39 -8.81
N ARG A 114 11.84 14.70 -9.07
CA ARG A 114 11.96 15.74 -8.03
C ARG A 114 10.92 15.62 -6.93
N LYS A 115 9.74 15.03 -7.20
CA LYS A 115 8.72 14.84 -6.16
C LYS A 115 9.20 13.92 -5.03
N LEU A 116 10.13 13.01 -5.31
CA LEU A 116 10.75 12.13 -4.32
C LEU A 116 11.59 12.90 -3.29
N ASP A 117 12.01 14.14 -3.57
CA ASP A 117 12.76 14.99 -2.62
C ASP A 117 11.90 15.37 -1.39
N ASN A 118 10.58 15.23 -1.49
CA ASN A 118 9.65 15.48 -0.40
C ASN A 118 9.50 14.28 0.57
N ILE A 119 10.11 13.14 0.25
CA ILE A 119 10.05 11.94 1.08
C ILE A 119 11.32 11.87 1.92
N LYS A 120 11.16 11.87 3.25
CA LYS A 120 12.23 11.69 4.22
C LYS A 120 11.88 10.50 5.09
N ASP A 121 12.31 9.31 4.67
CA ASP A 121 11.97 8.05 5.32
C ASP A 121 13.11 7.05 5.16
N VAL A 122 13.66 6.59 6.29
CA VAL A 122 14.79 5.64 6.31
C VAL A 122 14.38 4.29 5.71
N GLU A 123 13.11 3.88 5.82
CA GLU A 123 12.62 2.61 5.27
C GLU A 123 12.53 2.65 3.73
N LEU A 124 12.31 3.83 3.12
CA LEU A 124 12.17 4.00 1.67
C LEU A 124 13.45 4.50 0.98
N GLU A 125 14.46 4.95 1.74
CA GLU A 125 15.67 5.58 1.21
C GLU A 125 16.34 4.75 0.10
N ALA A 126 16.56 3.46 0.34
CA ALA A 126 17.20 2.55 -0.62
C ALA A 126 16.37 2.39 -1.90
N THR A 127 15.05 2.24 -1.76
CA THR A 127 14.12 2.13 -2.89
C THR A 127 14.06 3.42 -3.70
N ILE A 128 14.01 4.58 -3.04
CA ILE A 128 14.03 5.90 -3.68
C ILE A 128 15.32 6.09 -4.48
N GLN A 129 16.47 5.71 -3.90
CA GLN A 129 17.74 5.78 -4.59
C GLN A 129 17.75 4.90 -5.85
N GLN A 130 17.24 3.66 -5.75
CA GLN A 130 17.13 2.78 -6.91
C GLN A 130 16.20 3.34 -8.00
N ILE A 131 15.09 3.99 -7.61
CA ILE A 131 14.18 4.67 -8.54
C ILE A 131 14.90 5.82 -9.26
N ARG A 132 15.75 6.59 -8.58
CA ARG A 132 16.52 7.69 -9.18
C ARG A 132 17.57 7.21 -10.17
N GLU A 133 18.13 6.03 -9.94
CA GLU A 133 19.13 5.42 -10.83
C GLU A 133 18.48 4.85 -12.09
N ILE A 134 17.42 4.05 -11.93
CA ILE A 134 16.76 3.36 -13.04
C ILE A 134 15.79 4.28 -13.80
N LYS A 135 15.16 5.24 -13.11
CA LYS A 135 14.25 6.26 -13.64
C LYS A 135 13.05 5.67 -14.38
N LYS A 136 12.48 4.57 -13.87
CA LYS A 136 11.31 3.92 -14.46
C LYS A 136 10.21 3.75 -13.42
N VAL A 137 8.98 3.75 -13.90
CA VAL A 137 7.80 3.37 -13.09
C VAL A 137 7.80 1.86 -12.89
N ALA A 138 7.37 1.40 -11.73
CA ALA A 138 7.03 0.00 -11.48
C ALA A 138 5.58 -0.11 -11.00
N TYR A 139 4.87 -1.11 -11.52
CA TYR A 139 3.41 -1.24 -11.37
C TYR A 139 3.03 -2.25 -10.30
N GLN A 140 2.06 -1.89 -9.45
CA GLN A 140 1.51 -2.72 -8.39
C GLN A 140 0.90 -4.02 -8.94
N GLU A 141 0.28 -3.99 -10.12
CA GLU A 141 -0.30 -5.17 -10.78
C GLU A 141 0.72 -6.31 -10.97
N ARG A 142 2.00 -5.98 -11.08
CA ARG A 142 3.05 -7.00 -11.23
C ARG A 142 3.44 -7.66 -9.90
N GLN A 143 2.86 -7.23 -8.79
CA GLN A 143 3.07 -7.82 -7.46
C GLN A 143 1.94 -8.77 -7.02
N ILE A 144 0.86 -8.92 -7.80
CA ILE A 144 -0.35 -9.65 -7.38
C ILE A 144 -0.02 -11.02 -6.75
N ILE A 145 0.84 -11.81 -7.39
CA ILE A 145 1.22 -13.15 -6.90
C ILE A 145 1.83 -13.07 -5.49
N GLU A 146 2.71 -12.10 -5.25
CA GLU A 146 3.40 -11.95 -3.97
C GLU A 146 2.49 -11.35 -2.90
N LEU A 147 1.63 -10.40 -3.28
CA LEU A 147 0.62 -9.83 -2.39
C LEU A 147 -0.38 -10.90 -1.93
N VAL A 148 -0.89 -11.74 -2.84
CA VAL A 148 -1.78 -12.86 -2.51
C VAL A 148 -1.11 -13.83 -1.53
N LYS A 149 0.16 -14.20 -1.77
CA LYS A 149 0.92 -15.08 -0.86
C LYS A 149 1.05 -14.49 0.53
N ASP A 150 1.35 -13.21 0.66
CA ASP A 150 1.47 -12.55 1.97
C ASP A 150 0.17 -12.59 2.75
N VAL A 151 -0.94 -12.22 2.10
CA VAL A 151 -2.27 -12.21 2.73
C VAL A 151 -2.67 -13.62 3.16
N ALA A 152 -2.40 -14.64 2.34
CA ALA A 152 -2.67 -16.04 2.68
C ALA A 152 -1.82 -16.54 3.84
N ASN A 153 -0.56 -16.10 3.96
CA ASN A 153 0.36 -16.54 5.01
C ASN A 153 0.03 -15.98 6.39
N VAL A 154 -0.52 -14.76 6.47
CA VAL A 154 -0.97 -14.17 7.74
C VAL A 154 -2.05 -15.01 8.42
N ARG A 155 -2.77 -15.86 7.69
CA ARG A 155 -3.81 -16.76 8.20
C ARG A 155 -3.34 -18.14 8.63
N LYS A 156 -2.09 -18.53 8.32
CA LYS A 156 -1.53 -19.83 8.72
C LYS A 156 -0.85 -19.82 10.09
N ALA A 157 -0.82 -18.68 10.77
CA ALA A 157 -0.23 -18.50 12.10
C ALA A 157 -1.29 -18.60 13.21
#